data_AF-A0A843JLD3-F1
#
_entry.id   AF-A0A843JLD3-F1
#
_cell.length_a   1.000
_cell.length_b   1.000
_cell.length_c   1.000
_cell.angle_alpha   90.00
_cell.angle_beta   90.00
_cell.angle_gamma   90.00
#
_symmetry.space_group_name_H-M   'P 1'
#
loop_
_entity.id
_entity.type
_entity.pdbx_description
1 polymer ?
#
loop_
_entity_poly.entity_id
_entity_poly.type
_entity_poly.pdbx_seq_one_letter_code
_entity_poly.pdbx_strand_id
1 'polypeptide(L)'
;MKILGLIFVFLSMILSLANIFSVKITGAIIGVSVKSSLITIFTLVFLFLGIFFLGNLERKVDNLVKAAAIAGSIGIVAAPAYNIRKDKLKKRAEENIEINEEAKVVSPYMTTQGRFERTYRWDKILDEMEDKYELPRGILKGLAMRESYGDPLRLNAIGDGGAGLFMFQPRTAKAYGLKVHGTSDRSSADKAHGIELKELVKKYNYDYGELAVIDERFHVRKSAEAAAKYLRDDFKRYGSWDKALSAYNQGKPAPNASETKHVKSVRYYQKYYNERDKKDHKYSTQKTNTKSKAKRQRKR
;
A
#
# COMPACT_ATOMS: atom_id res chain seq x y z
N MET A 1 9.04 -21.13 -22.80
CA MET A 1 8.89 -20.07 -23.85
C MET A 1 9.12 -18.64 -23.34
N LYS A 2 8.63 -18.21 -22.17
CA LYS A 2 8.77 -16.81 -21.68
C LYS A 2 10.22 -16.34 -21.43
N ILE A 3 11.08 -17.22 -20.92
CA ILE A 3 12.49 -16.90 -20.63
C ILE A 3 13.33 -16.80 -21.91
N LEU A 4 13.06 -17.69 -22.89
CA LEU A 4 13.74 -17.67 -24.18
C LEU A 4 13.48 -16.38 -24.98
N GLY A 5 12.25 -15.87 -24.95
CA GLY A 5 11.90 -14.61 -25.62
C GLY A 5 12.58 -13.38 -24.99
N LEU A 6 12.70 -13.35 -23.66
CA LEU A 6 13.38 -12.25 -22.97
C LEU A 6 14.90 -12.26 -23.23
N ILE A 7 15.50 -13.46 -23.26
CA ILE A 7 16.91 -13.64 -23.64
C ILE A 7 17.13 -13.18 -25.09
N PHE A 8 16.24 -13.51 -26.01
CA PHE A 8 16.35 -13.10 -27.42
C PHE A 8 16.29 -11.57 -27.60
N VAL A 9 15.38 -10.89 -26.89
CA VAL A 9 15.27 -9.42 -26.93
C VAL A 9 16.54 -8.77 -26.35
N PHE A 10 17.05 -9.28 -25.24
CA PHE A 10 18.26 -8.76 -24.62
C PHE A 10 19.49 -8.97 -25.52
N LEU A 11 19.61 -10.14 -26.16
CA LEU A 11 20.67 -10.44 -27.12
C LEU A 11 20.58 -9.50 -28.34
N SER A 12 19.38 -9.27 -28.88
CA SER A 12 19.19 -8.37 -30.02
C SER A 12 19.55 -6.91 -29.71
N MET A 13 19.30 -6.45 -28.46
CA MET A 13 19.69 -5.10 -28.03
C MET A 13 21.21 -4.98 -27.90
N ILE A 14 21.88 -6.00 -27.37
CA ILE A 14 23.34 -6.03 -27.26
C ILE A 14 23.99 -6.04 -28.66
N LEU A 15 23.48 -6.86 -29.59
CA LEU A 15 23.96 -6.88 -30.97
C LEU A 15 23.71 -5.55 -31.70
N SER A 16 22.58 -4.88 -31.45
CA SER A 16 22.29 -3.56 -32.01
C SER A 16 23.26 -2.49 -31.49
N LEU A 17 23.58 -2.50 -30.20
CA LEU A 17 24.53 -1.57 -29.59
C LEU A 17 25.96 -1.83 -30.06
N ALA A 18 26.34 -3.10 -30.21
CA ALA A 18 27.63 -3.50 -30.76
C ALA A 18 27.79 -3.04 -32.22
N ASN A 19 26.74 -3.12 -33.04
CA ASN A 19 26.76 -2.62 -34.41
C ASN A 19 26.88 -1.09 -34.48
N ILE A 20 26.20 -0.35 -33.59
CA ILE A 20 26.30 1.11 -33.54
C ILE A 20 27.71 1.56 -33.15
N PHE A 21 28.36 0.86 -32.22
CA PHE A 21 29.74 1.14 -31.83
C PHE A 21 30.75 0.73 -32.91
N SER A 22 30.55 -0.41 -33.57
CA SER A 22 31.41 -0.88 -34.66
C SER A 22 31.40 0.08 -35.84
N VAL A 23 30.23 0.57 -36.27
CA VAL A 23 30.12 1.53 -37.40
C VAL A 23 30.79 2.87 -37.09
N LYS A 24 30.74 3.35 -35.83
CA LYS A 24 31.43 4.58 -35.42
C LYS A 24 32.95 4.44 -35.34
N ILE A 25 33.45 3.29 -34.91
CA ILE A 25 34.89 3.04 -34.79
C ILE A 25 35.51 2.80 -36.18
N THR A 26 34.87 2.00 -37.03
CA THR A 26 35.40 1.68 -38.37
C THR A 26 35.31 2.89 -39.32
N GLY A 27 34.30 3.74 -39.19
CA GLY A 27 34.19 4.99 -39.96
C GLY A 27 35.21 6.06 -39.57
N ALA A 28 35.65 6.08 -38.30
CA ALA A 28 36.68 7.00 -37.82
C ALA A 28 38.11 6.58 -38.20
N ILE A 29 38.35 5.28 -38.44
CA ILE A 29 39.69 4.75 -38.73
C ILE A 29 39.99 4.70 -40.24
N ILE A 30 39.00 4.43 -41.10
CA ILE A 30 39.25 4.07 -42.51
C ILE A 30 38.88 5.20 -43.49
N GLY A 31 38.25 6.30 -43.02
CA GLY A 31 37.91 7.44 -43.88
C GLY A 31 36.91 7.13 -44.99
N VAL A 32 36.20 6.00 -44.91
CA VAL A 32 35.15 5.61 -45.86
C VAL A 32 33.80 5.99 -45.28
N SER A 33 33.11 6.92 -45.95
CA SER A 33 31.70 7.21 -45.70
C SER A 33 30.86 6.02 -46.18
N VAL A 34 30.57 5.08 -45.28
CA VAL A 34 29.57 4.06 -45.53
C VAL A 34 28.24 4.79 -45.71
N LYS A 35 27.68 4.81 -46.92
CA LYS A 35 26.38 5.46 -47.18
C LYS A 35 25.35 4.86 -46.24
N SER A 36 24.85 5.71 -45.34
CA SER A 36 24.03 5.41 -44.18
C SER A 36 22.73 4.65 -44.50
N SER A 37 22.36 4.51 -45.76
CA SER A 37 21.08 3.96 -46.19
C SER A 37 20.87 2.49 -45.78
N LEU A 38 21.86 1.60 -45.91
CA LEU A 38 21.62 0.17 -45.65
C LEU A 38 21.48 -0.15 -44.16
N ILE A 39 22.31 0.46 -43.31
CA ILE A 39 22.24 0.32 -41.85
C ILE A 39 20.94 0.93 -41.32
N THR A 40 20.51 2.06 -41.87
CA THR A 40 19.25 2.72 -41.49
C THR A 40 18.04 1.89 -41.91
N ILE A 41 18.08 1.23 -43.07
CA ILE A 41 17.03 0.31 -43.49
C ILE A 41 16.98 -0.90 -42.55
N PHE A 42 18.12 -1.48 -42.18
CA PHE A 42 18.16 -2.60 -41.25
C PHE A 42 17.63 -2.22 -39.85
N THR A 43 17.99 -1.06 -39.32
CA THR A 43 17.46 -0.60 -38.01
C THR A 43 15.96 -0.37 -38.06
N LEU A 44 15.43 0.19 -39.15
CA LEU A 44 13.98 0.38 -39.33
C LEU A 44 13.23 -0.95 -39.47
N VAL A 45 13.79 -1.92 -40.18
CA VAL A 45 13.17 -3.26 -40.32
C VAL A 45 13.10 -3.98 -38.97
N PHE A 46 14.17 -3.94 -38.16
CA PHE A 46 14.17 -4.53 -36.83
C PHE A 46 13.25 -3.79 -35.84
N LEU A 47 13.12 -2.47 -35.98
CA LEU A 47 12.15 -1.68 -35.20
C LEU A 47 10.71 -2.13 -35.48
N PHE A 48 10.35 -2.27 -36.76
CA PHE A 48 9.00 -2.68 -37.15
C PHE A 48 8.69 -4.14 -36.79
N LEU A 49 9.66 -5.05 -36.89
CA LEU A 49 9.52 -6.44 -36.43
C LEU A 49 9.31 -6.54 -34.91
N GLY A 50 9.98 -5.70 -34.12
CA GLY A 50 9.78 -5.62 -32.67
C GLY A 50 8.38 -5.14 -32.29
N ILE A 51 7.88 -4.10 -32.99
CA ILE A 51 6.52 -3.57 -32.79
C ILE A 51 5.46 -4.61 -33.21
N PHE A 52 5.68 -5.33 -34.32
CA PHE A 52 4.78 -6.39 -34.80
C PHE A 52 4.71 -7.58 -33.83
N PHE A 53 5.85 -8.02 -33.29
CA PHE A 53 5.89 -9.09 -32.28
C PHE A 53 5.28 -8.67 -30.93
N LEU A 54 5.42 -7.40 -30.53
CA LEU A 54 4.77 -6.84 -29.34
C LEU A 54 3.25 -6.65 -29.54
N GLY A 55 2.83 -6.31 -30.76
CA GLY A 55 1.42 -6.14 -31.13
C GLY A 55 0.63 -7.45 -31.13
N ASN A 56 1.27 -8.56 -31.50
CA ASN A 56 0.64 -9.90 -31.49
C ASN A 56 0.65 -10.59 -30.12
N LEU A 57 1.14 -9.91 -29.06
CA LEU A 57 1.20 -10.45 -27.70
C LEU A 57 0.16 -9.77 -26.79
N GLU A 58 -1.13 -10.01 -27.02
CA GLU A 58 -2.21 -9.64 -26.09
C GLU A 58 -2.32 -10.68 -24.95
N ARG A 59 -2.47 -10.39 -23.66
CA ARG A 59 -2.82 -9.21 -22.85
C ARG A 59 -1.90 -9.14 -21.61
N LYS A 60 -1.65 -7.92 -21.09
CA LYS A 60 -0.81 -7.54 -19.92
C LYS A 60 0.61 -7.02 -20.23
N VAL A 61 0.70 -5.89 -20.92
CA VAL A 61 1.89 -5.03 -20.85
C VAL A 61 1.42 -3.61 -20.56
N ASP A 62 1.95 -3.02 -19.48
CA ASP A 62 1.52 -1.71 -18.97
C ASP A 62 1.78 -0.57 -19.96
N ASN A 63 0.87 0.41 -19.95
CA ASN A 63 0.89 1.58 -20.86
C ASN A 63 2.19 2.39 -20.77
N LEU A 64 2.87 2.36 -19.61
CA LEU A 64 4.15 3.04 -19.40
C LEU A 64 5.30 2.40 -20.19
N VAL A 65 5.29 1.07 -20.32
CA VAL A 65 6.31 0.31 -21.09
C VAL A 65 6.09 0.53 -22.59
N LYS A 66 4.82 0.56 -23.02
CA LYS A 66 4.47 0.93 -24.41
C LYS A 66 4.91 2.36 -24.73
N ALA A 67 4.69 3.31 -23.82
CA ALA A 67 5.10 4.71 -23.99
C ALA A 67 6.64 4.90 -23.97
N ALA A 68 7.36 4.18 -23.10
CA ALA A 68 8.81 4.22 -23.04
C ALA A 68 9.47 3.62 -24.30
N ALA A 69 8.88 2.57 -24.88
CA ALA A 69 9.34 1.99 -26.14
C ALA A 69 9.15 2.96 -27.33
N ILE A 70 8.04 3.71 -27.35
CA ILE A 70 7.77 4.75 -28.36
C ILE A 70 8.74 5.94 -28.18
N ALA A 71 9.02 6.34 -26.93
CA ALA A 71 9.96 7.42 -26.63
C ALA A 71 11.43 7.04 -26.89
N GLY A 72 11.79 5.76 -26.72
CA GLY A 72 13.14 5.26 -27.01
C GLY A 72 13.42 5.06 -28.51
N SER A 73 12.38 4.88 -29.32
CA SER A 73 12.48 4.68 -30.78
C SER A 73 12.51 6.00 -31.56
N ILE A 74 11.90 7.05 -31.00
CA ILE A 74 11.94 8.40 -31.53
C ILE A 74 12.90 9.19 -30.63
N GLY A 75 14.19 9.23 -30.99
CA GLY A 75 15.22 9.93 -30.21
C GLY A 75 14.99 11.45 -30.13
N ILE A 76 14.00 11.88 -29.35
CA ILE A 76 13.64 13.28 -29.12
C ILE A 76 13.82 13.61 -27.64
N VAL A 77 14.67 14.60 -27.43
CA VAL A 77 15.08 15.22 -26.18
C VAL A 77 13.85 15.75 -25.41
N ALA A 78 13.37 15.03 -24.41
CA ALA A 78 12.32 15.48 -23.49
C ALA A 78 12.86 16.31 -22.29
N ALA A 79 14.04 16.91 -22.43
CA ALA A 79 14.64 17.74 -21.37
C ALA A 79 14.05 19.16 -21.21
N PRO A 80 13.57 19.87 -22.26
CA PRO A 80 13.12 21.26 -22.09
C PRO A 80 11.70 21.39 -21.53
N ALA A 81 10.79 20.48 -21.88
CA ALA A 81 9.37 20.59 -21.52
C ALA A 81 9.06 20.28 -20.05
N TYR A 82 9.92 19.52 -19.37
CA TYR A 82 9.80 19.23 -17.94
C TYR A 82 10.20 20.43 -17.07
N ASN A 83 11.31 21.09 -17.42
CA ASN A 83 11.82 22.24 -16.66
C ASN A 83 10.89 23.46 -16.79
N ILE A 84 10.38 23.74 -18.00
CA ILE A 84 9.43 24.86 -18.21
C ILE A 84 8.12 24.66 -17.41
N ARG A 85 7.66 23.42 -17.25
CA ARG A 85 6.47 23.10 -16.44
C ARG A 85 6.74 23.23 -14.95
N LYS A 86 7.92 22.81 -14.48
CA LYS A 86 8.34 22.94 -13.09
C LYS A 86 8.48 24.41 -12.67
N ASP A 87 9.05 25.25 -13.53
CA ASP A 87 9.25 26.68 -13.24
C ASP A 87 7.94 27.46 -13.28
N LYS A 88 7.02 27.14 -14.21
CA LYS A 88 5.65 27.70 -14.20
C LYS A 88 4.83 27.27 -12.97
N LEU A 89 5.00 26.04 -12.49
CA LEU A 89 4.33 25.56 -11.28
C LEU A 89 4.91 26.23 -10.02
N LYS A 90 6.22 26.47 -9.97
CA LYS A 90 6.88 27.19 -8.88
C LYS A 90 6.44 28.65 -8.81
N LYS A 91 6.42 29.36 -9.94
CA LYS A 91 6.00 30.77 -10.01
C LYS A 91 4.52 30.96 -9.66
N ARG A 92 3.65 30.01 -10.06
CA ARG A 92 2.22 30.00 -9.70
C ARG A 92 1.95 29.66 -8.23
N ALA A 93 2.86 28.93 -7.58
CA ALA A 93 2.81 28.64 -6.14
C ALA A 93 3.32 29.82 -5.30
N GLU A 94 4.18 30.68 -5.85
CA GLU A 94 4.71 31.86 -5.15
C GLU A 94 3.73 33.07 -5.19
N GLU A 95 2.83 33.15 -6.19
CA GLU A 95 1.90 34.27 -6.36
C GLU A 95 0.52 34.12 -5.66
N ASN A 96 0.20 32.98 -5.03
CA ASN A 96 -1.10 32.78 -4.38
C ASN A 96 -1.02 31.97 -3.08
N ILE A 97 -0.27 32.43 -2.09
CA ILE A 97 -0.44 31.91 -0.73
C ILE A 97 -0.38 33.05 0.29
N GLU A 98 -1.53 33.69 0.50
CA GLU A 98 -1.87 34.18 1.84
C GLU A 98 -2.10 32.91 2.69
N ILE A 99 -1.05 32.49 3.40
CA ILE A 99 -1.06 31.24 4.17
C ILE A 99 -1.93 31.46 5.40
N ASN A 100 -3.19 31.06 5.34
CA ASN A 100 -3.90 30.72 6.57
C ASN A 100 -3.26 29.41 7.05
N GLU A 101 -2.47 29.48 8.13
CA GLU A 101 -1.82 28.34 8.77
C GLU A 101 -2.88 27.35 9.33
N GLU A 102 -3.57 26.60 8.47
CA GLU A 102 -4.22 25.38 8.91
C GLU A 102 -3.11 24.36 9.19
N ALA A 103 -2.74 24.26 10.46
CA ALA A 103 -1.77 23.31 10.98
C ALA A 103 -1.94 21.95 10.31
N LYS A 104 -0.92 21.51 9.56
CA LYS A 104 -0.80 20.11 9.14
C LYS A 104 -0.86 19.28 10.42
N VAL A 105 -1.98 18.58 10.65
CA VAL A 105 -2.13 17.68 11.78
C VAL A 105 -1.16 16.51 11.57
N VAL A 106 0.08 16.67 12.04
CA VAL A 106 1.04 15.57 12.14
C VAL A 106 0.59 14.74 13.33
N SER A 107 -0.25 13.75 13.05
CA SER A 107 -0.74 12.78 14.02
C SER A 107 0.44 12.16 14.78
N PRO A 108 0.63 12.46 16.08
CA PRO A 108 1.82 11.99 16.79
C PRO A 108 1.76 10.47 16.93
N TYR A 109 2.70 9.77 16.30
CA TYR A 109 2.56 8.34 16.00
C TYR A 109 2.30 7.46 17.23
N MET A 110 2.94 7.77 18.35
CA MET A 110 2.85 6.95 19.57
C MET A 110 1.64 7.25 20.44
N THR A 111 1.00 8.42 20.29
CA THR A 111 -0.05 8.88 21.21
C THR A 111 -1.38 8.17 20.99
N THR A 112 -2.22 8.13 22.02
CA THR A 112 -3.59 7.60 21.92
C THR A 112 -4.40 8.33 20.86
N GLN A 113 -4.27 9.67 20.79
CA GLN A 113 -4.91 10.49 19.77
C GLN A 113 -4.45 10.09 18.36
N GLY A 114 -3.14 9.91 18.15
CA GLY A 114 -2.66 9.56 16.82
C GLY A 114 -3.08 8.17 16.37
N ARG A 115 -3.14 7.20 17.30
CA ARG A 115 -3.70 5.87 17.04
C ARG A 115 -5.17 5.96 16.64
N PHE A 116 -5.94 6.81 17.32
CA PHE A 116 -7.35 7.04 17.02
C PHE A 116 -7.49 7.60 15.60
N GLU A 117 -6.81 8.69 15.27
CA GLU A 117 -6.89 9.33 13.95
C GLU A 117 -6.54 8.39 12.80
N ARG A 118 -5.52 7.54 12.97
CA ARG A 118 -5.17 6.54 11.96
C ARG A 118 -6.22 5.45 11.82
N THR A 119 -6.76 4.97 12.95
CA THR A 119 -7.82 3.95 12.97
C THR A 119 -9.13 4.49 12.40
N TYR A 120 -9.44 5.76 12.64
CA TYR A 120 -10.67 6.43 12.20
C TYR A 120 -10.81 6.48 10.67
N ARG A 121 -9.72 6.38 9.92
CA ARG A 121 -9.75 6.24 8.44
C ARG A 121 -10.51 5.00 7.97
N TRP A 122 -10.60 4.00 8.84
CA TRP A 122 -11.19 2.70 8.58
C TRP A 122 -12.53 2.51 9.30
N ASP A 123 -13.05 3.55 9.97
CA ASP A 123 -14.21 3.50 10.87
C ASP A 123 -15.39 2.73 10.27
N LYS A 124 -15.83 3.12 9.07
CA LYS A 124 -16.93 2.47 8.35
C LYS A 124 -16.68 0.97 8.09
N ILE A 125 -15.46 0.59 7.69
CA ILE A 125 -15.12 -0.81 7.42
C ILE A 125 -15.16 -1.61 8.72
N LEU A 126 -14.64 -1.03 9.81
CA LEU A 126 -14.60 -1.69 11.11
C LEU A 126 -16.00 -1.83 11.71
N ASP A 127 -16.85 -0.81 11.60
CA ASP A 127 -18.25 -0.89 12.05
C ASP A 127 -19.04 -1.94 11.27
N GLU A 128 -18.89 -1.98 9.94
CA GLU A 128 -19.52 -3.02 9.11
C GLU A 128 -19.11 -4.43 9.54
N MET A 129 -17.85 -4.65 9.93
CA MET A 129 -17.37 -5.97 10.39
C MET A 129 -17.83 -6.27 11.82
N GLU A 130 -17.85 -5.27 12.72
CA GLU A 130 -18.39 -5.45 14.07
C GLU A 130 -19.88 -5.80 14.02
N ASP A 131 -20.66 -5.16 13.15
CA ASP A 131 -22.07 -5.45 12.94
C ASP A 131 -22.29 -6.83 12.34
N LYS A 132 -21.58 -7.14 11.24
CA LYS A 132 -21.71 -8.42 10.53
C LYS A 132 -21.43 -9.63 11.41
N TYR A 133 -20.51 -9.50 12.37
CA TYR A 133 -20.07 -10.60 13.24
C TYR A 133 -20.55 -10.45 14.69
N GLU A 134 -21.45 -9.51 14.97
CA GLU A 134 -22.06 -9.27 16.29
C GLU A 134 -21.02 -9.06 17.39
N LEU A 135 -19.99 -8.26 17.08
CA LEU A 135 -18.92 -7.94 18.01
C LEU A 135 -19.29 -6.75 18.89
N PRO A 136 -18.72 -6.64 20.11
CA PRO A 136 -18.89 -5.44 20.93
C PRO A 136 -18.36 -4.20 20.20
N ARG A 137 -19.17 -3.13 20.16
CA ARG A 137 -18.80 -1.89 19.47
C ARG A 137 -17.43 -1.36 19.90
N GLY A 138 -16.57 -1.09 18.94
CA GLY A 138 -15.23 -0.57 19.14
C GLY A 138 -14.17 -1.62 19.48
N ILE A 139 -14.50 -2.92 19.53
CA ILE A 139 -13.51 -3.95 19.86
C ILE A 139 -12.45 -4.09 18.77
N LEU A 140 -12.82 -4.04 17.49
CA LEU A 140 -11.87 -4.08 16.37
C LEU A 140 -11.06 -2.78 16.32
N LYS A 141 -11.70 -1.65 16.62
CA LYS A 141 -11.04 -0.33 16.72
C LYS A 141 -9.96 -0.33 17.80
N GLY A 142 -10.30 -0.81 19.01
CA GLY A 142 -9.36 -0.95 20.12
C GLY A 142 -8.22 -1.93 19.81
N LEU A 143 -8.53 -3.05 19.14
CA LEU A 143 -7.54 -4.03 18.73
C LEU A 143 -6.58 -3.46 17.68
N ALA A 144 -7.07 -2.80 16.63
CA ALA A 144 -6.24 -2.15 15.63
C ALA A 144 -5.31 -1.08 16.23
N MET A 145 -5.83 -0.27 17.16
CA MET A 145 -5.02 0.72 17.90
C MET A 145 -3.93 0.06 18.74
N ARG A 146 -4.16 -1.15 19.26
CA ARG A 146 -3.18 -1.91 20.03
C ARG A 146 -2.12 -2.58 19.14
N GLU A 147 -2.56 -3.32 18.12
CA GLU A 147 -1.70 -4.16 17.29
C GLU A 147 -0.79 -3.34 16.39
N SER A 148 -1.39 -2.46 15.59
CA SER A 148 -0.71 -1.77 14.50
C SER A 148 -0.69 -0.26 14.68
N TYR A 149 -1.28 0.23 15.76
CA TYR A 149 -1.43 1.66 16.03
C TYR A 149 -2.34 2.32 14.99
N GLY A 150 -3.25 1.55 14.38
CA GLY A 150 -4.13 1.99 13.29
C GLY A 150 -3.45 2.07 11.92
N ASP A 151 -2.22 1.58 11.78
CA ASP A 151 -1.42 1.68 10.56
C ASP A 151 -1.21 0.29 9.93
N PRO A 152 -1.90 -0.04 8.82
CA PRO A 152 -1.82 -1.37 8.24
C PRO A 152 -0.42 -1.73 7.72
N LEU A 153 0.43 -0.76 7.35
CA LEU A 153 1.78 -1.01 6.86
C LEU A 153 2.83 -1.04 7.97
N ARG A 154 2.42 -0.87 9.23
CA ARG A 154 3.33 -1.00 10.36
C ARG A 154 3.82 -2.45 10.45
N LEU A 155 5.13 -2.61 10.36
CA LEU A 155 5.83 -3.83 10.76
C LEU A 155 6.43 -3.63 12.15
N ASN A 156 6.48 -4.67 12.97
CA ASN A 156 7.13 -4.57 14.27
C ASN A 156 8.66 -4.56 14.14
N ALA A 157 9.33 -3.89 15.08
CA ALA A 157 10.80 -3.75 15.08
C ALA A 157 11.49 -5.12 15.20
N ILE A 158 10.95 -6.00 16.04
CA ILE A 158 11.43 -7.36 16.31
C ILE A 158 11.45 -8.22 15.03
N GLY A 159 10.59 -7.89 14.06
CA GLY A 159 10.40 -8.65 12.83
C GLY A 159 9.75 -10.01 13.09
N ASP A 160 8.74 -10.12 13.95
CA ASP A 160 8.14 -11.40 14.32
C ASP A 160 7.20 -12.01 13.26
N GLY A 161 7.10 -11.44 12.06
CA GLY A 161 6.26 -11.95 10.97
C GLY A 161 4.79 -11.51 11.01
N GLY A 162 4.35 -10.82 12.07
CA GLY A 162 3.03 -10.19 12.15
C GLY A 162 2.90 -9.00 11.18
N ALA A 163 1.76 -8.92 10.49
CA ALA A 163 1.50 -7.88 9.50
C ALA A 163 0.05 -7.38 9.48
N GLY A 164 -0.16 -6.20 8.91
CA GLY A 164 -1.48 -5.63 8.71
C GLY A 164 -2.04 -4.91 9.93
N LEU A 165 -3.27 -4.42 9.78
CA LEU A 165 -3.97 -3.65 10.81
C LEU A 165 -4.10 -4.41 12.14
N PHE A 166 -4.12 -5.75 12.09
CA PHE A 166 -4.32 -6.64 13.24
C PHE A 166 -3.15 -7.60 13.52
N MET A 167 -1.97 -7.33 12.94
CA MET A 167 -0.72 -8.06 13.19
C MET A 167 -0.81 -9.59 13.11
N PHE A 168 -1.55 -10.11 12.11
CA PHE A 168 -1.71 -11.55 11.96
C PHE A 168 -0.40 -12.26 11.64
N GLN A 169 -0.15 -13.35 12.35
CA GLN A 169 0.87 -14.34 11.99
C GLN A 169 0.44 -15.12 10.73
N PRO A 170 1.39 -15.59 9.89
CA PRO A 170 1.11 -16.21 8.60
C PRO A 170 0.10 -17.36 8.63
N ARG A 171 0.25 -18.33 9.56
CA ARG A 171 -0.67 -19.47 9.69
C ARG A 171 -2.08 -19.01 10.01
N THR A 172 -2.20 -18.11 10.97
CA THR A 172 -3.49 -17.63 11.45
C THR A 172 -4.21 -16.84 10.35
N ALA A 173 -3.50 -15.96 9.64
CA ALA A 173 -4.03 -15.26 8.47
C ALA A 173 -4.58 -16.24 7.42
N LYS A 174 -3.78 -17.26 7.05
CA LYS A 174 -4.20 -18.30 6.09
C LYS A 174 -5.42 -19.07 6.59
N ALA A 175 -5.46 -19.43 7.87
CA ALA A 175 -6.59 -20.15 8.48
C ALA A 175 -7.91 -19.36 8.41
N TYR A 176 -7.84 -18.03 8.42
CA TYR A 176 -8.98 -17.14 8.24
C TYR A 176 -9.15 -16.61 6.79
N GLY A 177 -8.51 -17.28 5.83
CA GLY A 177 -8.76 -17.10 4.40
C GLY A 177 -7.99 -15.95 3.74
N LEU A 178 -6.95 -15.41 4.39
CA LEU A 178 -6.10 -14.39 3.78
C LEU A 178 -4.99 -15.03 2.94
N LYS A 179 -4.76 -14.47 1.75
CA LYS A 179 -3.53 -14.70 1.00
C LYS A 179 -2.36 -14.02 1.69
N VAL A 180 -1.29 -14.77 1.95
CA VAL A 180 -0.08 -14.30 2.63
C VAL A 180 1.11 -14.40 1.67
N HIS A 181 1.98 -13.39 1.68
CA HIS A 181 3.22 -13.40 0.91
C HIS A 181 4.18 -14.47 1.44
N GLY A 182 4.97 -15.07 0.55
CA GLY A 182 5.95 -16.09 0.92
C GLY A 182 5.31 -17.43 1.32
N THR A 183 6.14 -18.31 1.87
CA THR A 183 5.74 -19.69 2.19
C THR A 183 5.50 -19.94 3.68
N SER A 184 5.83 -18.98 4.56
CA SER A 184 5.72 -19.14 6.01
C SER A 184 4.34 -19.62 6.44
N ASP A 185 4.34 -20.64 7.28
CA ASP A 185 3.15 -21.23 7.87
C ASP A 185 3.18 -21.09 9.40
N ARG A 186 3.89 -20.11 9.96
CA ARG A 186 4.05 -19.98 11.41
C ARG A 186 2.83 -19.32 12.07
N SER A 187 2.40 -19.84 13.23
CA SER A 187 1.37 -19.23 14.09
C SER A 187 1.96 -18.44 15.27
N SER A 188 3.28 -18.30 15.31
CA SER A 188 4.05 -17.60 16.32
C SER A 188 5.19 -16.87 15.63
N ALA A 189 6.01 -16.14 16.41
CA ALA A 189 7.09 -15.33 15.87
C ALA A 189 7.92 -16.06 14.80
N ASP A 190 8.07 -15.39 13.66
CA ASP A 190 8.83 -15.80 12.49
C ASP A 190 9.72 -14.65 12.00
N LYS A 191 10.98 -14.69 12.44
CA LYS A 191 11.98 -13.67 12.09
C LYS A 191 12.36 -13.66 10.62
N ALA A 192 12.42 -14.83 9.99
CA ALA A 192 12.78 -14.92 8.57
C ALA A 192 11.70 -14.24 7.74
N HIS A 193 10.44 -14.58 8.00
CA HIS A 193 9.33 -13.94 7.30
C HIS A 193 9.17 -12.46 7.63
N GLY A 194 9.48 -12.04 8.86
CA GLY A 194 9.52 -10.61 9.20
C GLY A 194 10.59 -9.82 8.45
N ILE A 195 11.72 -10.43 8.10
CA ILE A 195 12.74 -9.83 7.22
C ILE A 195 12.21 -9.72 5.79
N GLU A 196 11.61 -10.79 5.26
CA GLU A 196 10.97 -10.79 3.94
C GLU A 196 9.95 -9.67 3.79
N LEU A 197 9.09 -9.47 4.81
CA LEU A 197 8.12 -8.38 4.82
C LEU A 197 8.77 -6.99 4.81
N LYS A 198 9.88 -6.80 5.55
CA LYS A 198 10.64 -5.54 5.55
C LYS A 198 11.23 -5.24 4.17
N GLU A 199 11.72 -6.26 3.48
CA GLU A 199 12.21 -6.13 2.11
C GLU A 199 11.08 -5.86 1.12
N LEU A 200 9.94 -6.55 1.28
CA LEU A 200 8.76 -6.37 0.47
C LEU A 200 8.24 -4.93 0.52
N VAL A 201 8.01 -4.37 1.72
CA VAL A 201 7.47 -3.00 1.83
C VAL A 201 8.43 -1.96 1.26
N LYS A 202 9.74 -2.16 1.39
CA LYS A 202 10.76 -1.30 0.79
C LYS A 202 10.76 -1.40 -0.74
N LYS A 203 10.72 -2.64 -1.27
CA LYS A 203 10.71 -2.91 -2.71
C LYS A 203 9.54 -2.20 -3.43
N TYR A 204 8.38 -2.15 -2.79
CA TYR A 204 7.18 -1.49 -3.32
C TYR A 204 7.02 -0.05 -2.82
N ASN A 205 8.07 0.55 -2.23
CA ASN A 205 8.07 1.93 -1.73
C ASN A 205 6.84 2.27 -0.85
N TYR A 206 6.44 1.31 0.00
CA TYR A 206 5.29 1.42 0.89
C TYR A 206 3.95 1.70 0.16
N ASP A 207 3.82 1.29 -1.10
CA ASP A 207 2.57 1.37 -1.84
C ASP A 207 1.53 0.40 -1.25
N TYR A 208 0.58 0.97 -0.51
CA TYR A 208 -0.48 0.20 0.14
C TYR A 208 -1.32 -0.62 -0.84
N GLY A 209 -1.61 -0.08 -2.04
CA GLY A 209 -2.46 -0.74 -3.03
C GLY A 209 -1.81 -2.01 -3.57
N GLU A 210 -0.54 -1.92 -3.96
CA GLU A 210 0.24 -3.06 -4.43
C GLU A 210 0.47 -4.09 -3.32
N LEU A 211 0.85 -3.63 -2.13
CA LEU A 211 1.12 -4.51 -0.99
C LEU A 211 -0.12 -5.31 -0.56
N ALA A 212 -1.31 -4.70 -0.57
CA ALA A 212 -2.57 -5.36 -0.24
C ALA A 212 -3.00 -6.45 -1.24
N VAL A 213 -2.49 -6.41 -2.48
CA VAL A 213 -2.69 -7.47 -3.49
C VAL A 213 -1.72 -8.65 -3.28
N ILE A 214 -0.51 -8.35 -2.81
CA ILE A 214 0.55 -9.33 -2.57
C ILE A 214 0.30 -10.09 -1.26
N ASP A 215 -0.01 -9.37 -0.19
CA ASP A 215 -0.31 -9.88 1.14
C ASP A 215 -1.59 -9.24 1.70
N GLU A 216 -2.65 -10.03 1.79
CA GLU A 216 -3.98 -9.55 2.16
C GLU A 216 -4.10 -9.20 3.64
N ARG A 217 -3.07 -9.46 4.47
CA ARG A 217 -3.02 -8.90 5.82
C ARG A 217 -2.97 -7.37 5.77
N PHE A 218 -2.33 -6.80 4.75
CA PHE A 218 -2.35 -5.35 4.52
C PHE A 218 -3.73 -4.84 4.04
N HIS A 219 -4.54 -5.68 3.41
CA HIS A 219 -5.86 -5.29 2.93
C HIS A 219 -6.86 -5.11 4.09
N VAL A 220 -7.12 -3.87 4.50
CA VAL A 220 -7.93 -3.52 5.70
C VAL A 220 -9.27 -4.27 5.79
N ARG A 221 -10.09 -4.29 4.73
CA ARG A 221 -11.39 -4.99 4.77
C ARG A 221 -11.26 -6.49 4.99
N LYS A 222 -10.36 -7.16 4.27
CA LYS A 222 -10.15 -8.61 4.37
C LYS A 222 -9.56 -8.97 5.73
N SER A 223 -8.56 -8.22 6.20
CA SER A 223 -7.97 -8.47 7.51
C SER A 223 -8.92 -8.15 8.66
N ALA A 224 -9.80 -7.16 8.52
CA ALA A 224 -10.87 -6.89 9.49
C ALA A 224 -11.90 -8.02 9.55
N GLU A 225 -12.31 -8.55 8.40
CA GLU A 225 -13.19 -9.72 8.34
C GLU A 225 -12.54 -10.95 8.98
N ALA A 226 -11.26 -11.19 8.73
CA ALA A 226 -10.51 -12.27 9.36
C ALA A 226 -10.40 -12.09 10.89
N ALA A 227 -10.09 -10.88 11.38
CA ALA A 227 -10.03 -10.57 12.80
C ALA A 227 -11.40 -10.74 13.48
N ALA A 228 -12.47 -10.33 12.81
CA ALA A 228 -13.84 -10.47 13.30
C ALA A 228 -14.24 -11.94 13.46
N LYS A 229 -13.98 -12.77 12.43
CA LYS A 229 -14.18 -14.22 12.50
C LYS A 229 -13.39 -14.84 13.65
N TYR A 230 -12.11 -14.47 13.78
CA TYR A 230 -11.26 -15.01 14.82
C TYR A 230 -11.79 -14.70 16.22
N LEU A 231 -12.08 -13.43 16.52
CA LEU A 231 -12.65 -13.06 17.82
C LEU A 231 -14.00 -13.74 18.08
N ARG A 232 -14.83 -13.90 17.05
CA ARG A 232 -16.13 -14.58 17.19
C ARG A 232 -15.97 -16.07 17.50
N ASP A 233 -15.02 -16.75 16.85
CA ASP A 233 -14.76 -18.16 17.09
C ASP A 233 -14.15 -18.41 18.47
N ASP A 234 -13.24 -17.53 18.91
CA ASP A 234 -12.72 -17.58 20.28
C ASP A 234 -13.79 -17.24 21.32
N PHE A 235 -14.70 -16.30 21.01
CA PHE A 235 -15.84 -16.03 21.89
C PHE A 235 -16.76 -17.26 22.02
N LYS A 236 -17.08 -17.94 20.92
CA LYS A 236 -17.85 -19.20 20.95
C LYS A 236 -17.15 -20.27 21.79
N ARG A 237 -15.82 -20.35 21.69
CA ARG A 237 -15.02 -21.35 22.42
C ARG A 237 -14.91 -21.06 23.92
N TYR A 238 -14.80 -19.78 24.31
CA TYR A 238 -14.43 -19.39 25.67
C TYR A 238 -15.53 -18.65 26.44
N GLY A 239 -16.60 -18.23 25.78
CA GLY A 239 -17.75 -17.53 26.38
C GLY A 239 -17.45 -16.12 26.89
N SER A 240 -16.30 -15.54 26.55
CA SER A 240 -15.89 -14.23 27.04
C SER A 240 -15.03 -13.49 26.01
N TRP A 241 -15.37 -12.23 25.77
CA TRP A 241 -14.61 -11.34 24.89
C TRP A 241 -13.20 -11.05 25.43
N ASP A 242 -13.01 -11.02 26.75
CA ASP A 242 -11.68 -10.84 27.34
C ASP A 242 -10.82 -12.09 27.14
N LYS A 243 -11.43 -13.28 27.27
CA LYS A 243 -10.76 -14.54 26.92
C LYS A 243 -10.41 -14.59 25.43
N ALA A 244 -11.31 -14.14 24.56
CA ALA A 244 -11.05 -14.05 23.12
C ALA A 244 -9.90 -13.10 22.79
N LEU A 245 -9.88 -11.88 23.35
CA LEU A 245 -8.78 -10.94 23.17
C LEU A 245 -7.46 -11.48 23.74
N SER A 246 -7.51 -12.15 24.90
CA SER A 246 -6.34 -12.79 25.48
C SER A 246 -5.80 -13.91 24.59
N ALA A 247 -6.67 -14.76 24.03
CA ALA A 247 -6.31 -15.82 23.12
C ALA A 247 -5.78 -15.29 21.78
N TYR A 248 -6.34 -14.20 21.27
CA TYR A 248 -5.84 -13.51 20.07
C TYR A 248 -4.35 -13.15 20.20
N ASN A 249 -3.92 -12.71 21.39
CA ASN A 249 -2.53 -12.30 21.65
C ASN A 249 -1.56 -13.48 21.89
N GLN A 250 -2.01 -14.57 22.50
CA GLN A 250 -1.10 -15.64 22.99
C GLN A 250 -1.53 -17.07 22.65
N GLY A 251 -2.51 -17.22 21.75
CA GLY A 251 -3.05 -18.50 21.27
C GLY A 251 -4.07 -19.18 22.19
N LYS A 252 -4.03 -18.91 23.51
CA LYS A 252 -5.02 -19.40 24.48
C LYS A 252 -5.32 -18.35 25.56
N PRO A 253 -6.51 -18.34 26.17
CA PRO A 253 -6.83 -17.36 27.20
C PRO A 253 -5.97 -17.58 28.45
N ALA A 254 -5.51 -16.50 29.06
CA ALA A 254 -4.97 -16.55 30.41
C ALA A 254 -6.10 -16.82 31.42
N PRO A 255 -5.80 -17.41 32.61
CA PRO A 255 -6.80 -17.58 33.66
C PRO A 255 -7.51 -16.26 34.01
N ASN A 256 -6.73 -15.19 34.19
CA ASN A 256 -7.22 -13.83 34.47
C ASN A 256 -7.11 -12.96 33.21
N ALA A 257 -7.85 -13.34 32.16
CA ALA A 257 -7.75 -12.72 30.83
C ALA A 257 -7.89 -11.18 30.85
N SER A 258 -8.85 -10.65 31.62
CA SER A 258 -9.08 -9.21 31.80
C SER A 258 -7.88 -8.46 32.35
N GLU A 259 -7.01 -9.14 33.12
CA GLU A 259 -5.87 -8.55 33.80
C GLU A 259 -4.61 -8.48 32.93
N THR A 260 -4.61 -9.17 31.79
CA THR A 260 -3.47 -9.16 30.88
C THR A 260 -3.23 -7.77 30.30
N LYS A 261 -1.95 -7.39 30.16
CA LYS A 261 -1.54 -6.09 29.59
C LYS A 261 -2.16 -5.82 28.22
N HIS A 262 -2.30 -6.86 27.41
CA HIS A 262 -2.90 -6.78 26.09
C HIS A 262 -4.39 -6.42 26.17
N VAL A 263 -5.19 -7.21 26.90
CA VAL A 263 -6.64 -6.98 27.04
C VAL A 263 -6.93 -5.61 27.65
N LYS A 264 -6.23 -5.23 28.73
CA LYS A 264 -6.36 -3.88 29.32
C LYS A 264 -6.11 -2.77 28.30
N SER A 265 -5.11 -2.93 27.45
CA SER A 265 -4.81 -1.93 26.41
C SER A 265 -5.89 -1.87 25.34
N VAL A 266 -6.39 -3.01 24.86
CA VAL A 266 -7.48 -3.07 23.89
C VAL A 266 -8.74 -2.41 24.46
N ARG A 267 -9.11 -2.73 25.71
CA ARG A 267 -10.26 -2.14 26.39
C ARG A 267 -10.11 -0.64 26.61
N TYR A 268 -8.92 -0.18 26.99
CA TYR A 268 -8.61 1.24 27.10
C TYR A 268 -8.82 1.95 25.75
N TYR A 269 -8.27 1.42 24.66
CA TYR A 269 -8.41 2.02 23.34
C TYR A 269 -9.84 1.95 22.80
N GLN A 270 -10.56 0.83 23.03
CA GLN A 270 -11.97 0.69 22.69
C GLN A 270 -12.81 1.78 23.39
N LYS A 271 -12.63 1.96 24.70
CA LYS A 271 -13.32 3.00 25.46
C LYS A 271 -12.99 4.39 24.92
N TYR A 272 -11.71 4.69 24.74
CA TYR A 272 -11.25 5.97 24.20
C TYR A 272 -11.87 6.27 22.83
N TYR A 273 -11.85 5.29 21.92
CA TYR A 273 -12.42 5.43 20.59
C TYR A 273 -13.91 5.76 20.67
N ASN A 274 -14.68 4.96 21.41
CA ASN A 274 -16.12 5.14 21.54
C ASN A 274 -16.50 6.50 22.16
N GLU A 275 -15.69 7.03 23.09
CA GLU A 275 -15.89 8.36 23.66
C GLU A 275 -15.60 9.50 22.66
N ARG A 276 -14.54 9.35 21.85
CA ARG A 276 -14.18 10.34 20.82
C ARG A 276 -15.18 10.34 19.67
N ASP A 277 -15.56 9.16 19.20
CA ASP A 277 -16.49 9.00 18.10
C ASP A 277 -17.86 9.66 18.39
N LYS A 278 -18.38 9.49 19.61
CA LYS A 278 -19.59 10.18 20.09
C LYS A 278 -19.44 11.71 20.07
N LYS A 279 -18.27 12.24 20.46
CA LYS A 279 -18.00 13.68 20.48
C LYS A 279 -17.90 14.25 19.05
N ASP A 280 -17.22 13.55 18.16
CA ASP A 280 -16.99 14.01 16.80
C ASP A 280 -18.29 13.95 15.98
N HIS A 281 -19.13 12.92 16.18
CA HIS A 281 -20.51 12.89 15.65
C HIS A 281 -21.36 14.05 16.18
N LYS A 282 -21.27 14.37 17.47
CA LYS A 282 -21.96 15.51 18.07
C LYS A 282 -21.46 16.86 17.50
N TYR A 283 -20.16 16.99 17.26
CA TYR A 283 -19.57 18.20 16.67
C TYR A 283 -19.98 18.37 15.19
N SER A 284 -19.97 17.29 14.43
CA SER A 284 -20.44 17.28 13.02
C SER A 284 -21.92 17.66 12.90
N THR A 285 -22.77 17.12 13.75
CA THR A 285 -24.22 17.44 13.79
C THR A 285 -24.51 18.86 14.28
N GLN A 286 -23.72 19.39 15.22
CA GLN A 286 -23.83 20.80 15.64
C GLN A 286 -23.38 21.76 14.52
N LYS A 287 -22.26 21.50 13.85
CA LYS A 287 -21.74 22.36 12.77
C LYS A 287 -22.65 22.40 11.55
N THR A 288 -23.28 21.27 11.20
CA THR A 288 -24.28 21.20 10.12
C THR A 288 -25.55 21.98 10.46
N ASN A 289 -26.03 21.91 11.71
CA ASN A 289 -27.15 22.71 12.19
C ASN A 289 -26.85 24.22 12.23
N THR A 290 -25.64 24.62 12.60
CA THR A 290 -25.22 26.04 12.59
C THR A 290 -25.09 26.58 11.17
N LYS A 291 -24.54 25.79 10.23
CA LYS A 291 -24.48 26.16 8.79
C LYS A 291 -25.88 26.28 8.17
N SER A 292 -26.82 25.41 8.53
CA SER A 292 -28.20 25.48 8.01
C SER A 292 -28.94 26.73 8.54
N LYS A 293 -28.75 27.09 9.82
CA LYS A 293 -29.29 28.33 10.41
C LYS A 293 -28.68 29.59 9.78
N ALA A 294 -27.36 29.63 9.57
CA ALA A 294 -26.69 30.75 8.92
C ALA A 294 -27.14 30.93 7.45
N LYS A 295 -27.36 29.83 6.71
CA LYS A 295 -27.91 29.87 5.35
C LYS A 295 -29.36 30.35 5.30
N ARG A 296 -30.14 30.10 6.35
CA ARG A 296 -31.55 30.54 6.47
C ARG A 296 -31.68 32.01 6.87
N GLN A 297 -30.74 32.54 7.63
CA GLN A 297 -30.65 33.97 7.98
C GLN A 297 -30.16 34.85 6.82
N ARG A 298 -29.30 34.34 5.93
CA ARG A 298 -28.87 35.06 4.71
C ARG A 298 -29.92 35.11 3.58
N LYS A 299 -31.06 34.43 3.75
CA LYS A 299 -32.17 34.38 2.78
C LYS A 299 -33.41 35.16 3.24
N ARG A 300 -33.29 35.89 4.36
CA ARG A 300 -34.29 36.85 4.85
C ARG A 300 -33.66 38.23 4.77
#